data_AF-A0A0V8RVA4-F1
#
_entry.id   AF-A0A0V8RVA4-F1
#
_cell.length_a   1.000
_cell.length_b   1.000
_cell.length_c   1.000
_cell.angle_alpha   90.00
_cell.angle_beta   90.00
_cell.angle_gamma   90.00
#
_symmetry.space_group_name_H-M   'P 1'
#
loop_
_entity.id
_entity.type
_entity.pdbx_description
1 polymer ?
#
loop_
_entity_poly.entity_id
_entity_poly.type
_entity_poly.pdbx_seq_one_letter_code
_entity_poly.pdbx_strand_id
1 'polypeptide(L)'
;MSAAPTLDLARLVESGIEEARKALSAGRFQLKVYALPRPRIRIRTPSKKILEVDEGKLARLEYALFRSVLAAKSRGTKPSFREFADLVGDYKASAAYLAVLWRSGLLEFEDPSKAVEIYTAASSLSQKGYERRIARALDAKLTLKAEELAKLPSDQIECIERDGRIYCRYILTNTARSQAKAQVRALSDVLSS
;
A
#
# COMPACT_ATOMS: atom_id res chain seq x y z
N MET A 1 16.37 18.23 25.08
CA MET A 1 15.42 17.15 24.72
C MET A 1 15.90 16.56 23.41
N SER A 2 16.17 15.25 23.36
CA SER A 2 16.55 14.57 22.12
C SER A 2 15.37 14.62 21.14
N ALA A 3 15.62 14.97 19.87
CA ALA A 3 14.57 14.95 18.86
C ALA A 3 14.06 13.50 18.69
N ALA A 4 12.74 13.32 18.68
CA ALA A 4 12.16 11.99 18.48
C ALA A 4 12.58 11.44 17.10
N PRO A 5 13.03 10.19 17.00
CA PRO A 5 13.43 9.60 15.72
C PRO A 5 12.26 9.63 14.73
N THR A 6 12.55 9.95 13.47
CA THR A 6 11.55 9.94 12.40
C THR A 6 11.66 8.66 11.58
N LEU A 7 10.57 7.90 11.51
CA LEU A 7 10.38 6.78 10.61
C LEU A 7 9.72 7.25 9.33
N ASP A 8 10.35 6.97 8.20
CA ASP A 8 9.85 7.35 6.87
C ASP A 8 9.41 6.11 6.10
N LEU A 9 8.12 5.98 5.80
CA LEU A 9 7.59 4.83 5.06
C LEU A 9 8.24 4.64 3.68
N ALA A 10 8.65 5.72 3.01
CA ALA A 10 9.33 5.61 1.72
C ALA A 10 10.70 4.95 1.89
N ARG A 11 11.43 5.28 2.96
CA ARG A 11 12.69 4.62 3.31
C ARG A 11 12.47 3.16 3.69
N LEU A 12 11.47 2.85 4.51
CA LEU A 12 11.21 1.48 4.96
C LEU A 12 10.88 0.51 3.81
N VAL A 13 10.22 1.02 2.76
CA VAL A 13 9.99 0.27 1.51
C VAL A 13 11.30 -0.11 0.81
N GLU A 14 12.36 0.71 0.96
CA GLU A 14 13.67 0.51 0.34
C GLU A 14 14.67 -0.23 1.25
N SER A 15 14.83 0.19 2.51
CA SER A 15 15.85 -0.30 3.45
C SER A 15 15.37 -1.47 4.32
N GLY A 16 14.05 -1.74 4.37
CA GLY A 16 13.46 -2.79 5.21
C GLY A 16 13.02 -2.29 6.59
N ILE A 17 12.83 -3.22 7.54
CA ILE A 17 12.16 -2.93 8.82
C ILE A 17 13.09 -2.79 10.03
N GLU A 18 14.40 -3.05 9.87
CA GLU A 18 15.35 -3.00 10.99
C GLU A 18 15.50 -1.60 11.59
N GLU A 19 15.49 -0.56 10.75
CA GLU A 19 15.49 0.83 11.20
C GLU A 19 14.22 1.18 11.98
N ALA A 20 13.07 0.63 11.55
CA ALA A 20 11.82 0.77 12.28
C ALA A 20 11.89 0.14 13.67
N ARG A 21 12.44 -1.08 13.79
CA ARG A 21 12.60 -1.77 15.08
C ARG A 21 13.48 -0.96 16.05
N LYS A 22 14.56 -0.33 15.55
CA LYS A 22 15.43 0.54 16.37
C LYS A 22 14.75 1.83 16.82
N ALA A 23 13.90 2.45 16.00
CA ALA A 23 13.18 3.65 16.43
C ALA A 23 12.05 3.32 17.42
N LEU A 24 11.43 2.15 17.31
CA LEU A 24 10.41 1.69 18.26
C LEU A 24 10.99 1.49 19.67
N SER A 25 12.23 1.03 19.81
CA SER A 25 12.85 0.85 21.13
C SER A 25 13.09 2.17 21.89
N ALA A 26 13.03 3.31 21.20
CA ALA A 26 13.04 4.64 21.82
C ALA A 26 11.69 5.01 22.49
N GLY A 27 10.64 4.19 22.32
CA GLY A 27 9.30 4.37 22.87
C GLY A 27 8.46 5.44 22.15
N ARG A 28 9.01 6.64 21.90
CA ARG A 28 8.34 7.74 21.19
C ARG A 28 9.06 8.06 19.89
N PHE A 29 8.31 8.19 18.80
CA PHE A 29 8.84 8.44 17.46
C PHE A 29 7.85 9.24 16.60
N GLN A 30 8.33 9.82 15.51
CA GLN A 30 7.49 10.41 14.46
C GLN A 30 7.41 9.43 13.30
N LEU A 31 6.23 9.26 12.71
CA LEU A 31 6.04 8.48 11.49
C LEU A 31 5.61 9.42 10.37
N LYS A 32 6.35 9.41 9.26
CA LYS A 32 5.99 10.14 8.05
C LYS A 32 5.06 9.27 7.18
N VAL A 33 3.84 9.75 6.99
CA VAL A 33 2.80 9.12 6.16
C VAL A 33 2.57 9.94 4.89
N TYR A 34 2.21 9.26 3.81
CA TYR A 34 2.10 9.85 2.48
C TYR A 34 0.67 9.88 1.97
N ALA A 35 0.31 10.95 1.28
CA ALA A 35 -0.96 11.10 0.60
C ALA A 35 -0.93 10.40 -0.76
N LEU A 36 -1.21 9.08 -0.78
CA LEU A 36 -1.34 8.33 -2.02
C LEU A 36 -2.53 8.82 -2.86
N PRO A 37 -2.42 8.79 -4.20
CA PRO A 37 -3.49 9.22 -5.08
C PRO A 37 -4.72 8.30 -4.94
N ARG A 38 -5.87 8.92 -4.66
CA ARG A 38 -7.16 8.24 -4.53
C ARG A 38 -8.14 8.73 -5.60
N PRO A 39 -7.93 8.37 -6.88
CA PRO A 39 -8.92 8.67 -7.90
C PRO A 39 -10.19 7.86 -7.67
N ARG A 40 -11.30 8.27 -8.30
CA ARG A 40 -12.54 7.50 -8.29
C ARG A 40 -12.35 6.19 -9.05
N ILE A 41 -12.20 5.08 -8.32
CA ILE A 41 -12.07 3.76 -8.91
C ILE A 41 -13.46 3.16 -9.06
N ARG A 42 -13.78 2.73 -10.28
CA ARG A 42 -15.04 2.07 -10.61
C ARG A 42 -14.76 0.64 -11.05
N ILE A 43 -15.41 -0.32 -10.40
CA ILE A 43 -15.29 -1.74 -10.70
C ILE A 43 -16.64 -2.32 -11.10
N ARG A 44 -16.61 -3.27 -12.04
CA ARG A 44 -17.82 -4.01 -12.45
C ARG A 44 -17.96 -5.29 -11.64
N THR A 45 -19.08 -5.45 -10.94
CA THR A 45 -19.39 -6.65 -10.15
C THR A 45 -19.75 -7.85 -11.05
N PRO A 46 -19.74 -9.09 -10.51
CA PRO A 46 -20.32 -10.24 -11.21
C PRO A 46 -21.78 -10.02 -11.62
N SER A 47 -22.55 -9.29 -10.81
CA SER A 47 -23.93 -8.88 -11.12
C SER A 47 -24.03 -7.75 -12.17
N LYS A 48 -22.95 -7.47 -12.91
CA LYS A 48 -22.84 -6.46 -13.97
C LYS A 48 -23.07 -5.01 -13.53
N LYS A 49 -23.23 -4.73 -12.23
CA LYS A 49 -23.34 -3.38 -11.67
C LYS A 49 -21.97 -2.71 -11.63
N ILE A 50 -21.93 -1.40 -11.82
CA ILE A 50 -20.73 -0.60 -11.60
C ILE A 50 -20.79 -0.09 -10.17
N LEU A 51 -19.76 -0.41 -9.38
CA LEU A 51 -19.59 0.10 -8.02
C LEU A 51 -18.38 1.02 -7.99
N GLU A 52 -18.53 2.14 -7.30
CA GLU A 52 -17.40 2.97 -6.90
C GLU A 52 -16.75 2.37 -5.66
N VAL A 53 -15.42 2.33 -5.64
CA VAL A 53 -14.65 1.89 -4.48
C VAL A 53 -14.74 2.99 -3.42
N ASP A 54 -15.41 2.68 -2.32
CA ASP A 54 -15.55 3.61 -1.20
C ASP A 54 -14.24 3.83 -0.44
N GLU A 55 -14.26 4.84 0.42
CA GLU A 55 -13.14 5.25 1.28
C GLU A 55 -12.59 4.11 2.16
N GLY A 56 -13.47 3.23 2.66
CA GLY A 56 -13.07 2.11 3.50
C GLY A 56 -12.32 1.04 2.70
N LYS A 57 -12.75 0.78 1.47
CA LYS A 57 -12.06 -0.11 0.54
C LYS A 57 -10.74 0.47 0.05
N LEU A 58 -10.66 1.77 -0.21
CA LEU A 58 -9.40 2.44 -0.54
C LEU A 58 -8.38 2.32 0.60
N ALA A 59 -8.81 2.56 1.85
CA ALA A 59 -7.95 2.37 3.00
C ALA A 59 -7.48 0.90 3.15
N ARG A 60 -8.32 -0.08 2.83
CA ARG A 60 -7.94 -1.50 2.83
C ARG A 60 -6.90 -1.82 1.75
N LEU A 61 -7.07 -1.27 0.54
CA LEU A 61 -6.11 -1.40 -0.55
C LEU A 61 -4.75 -0.81 -0.15
N GLU A 62 -4.72 0.37 0.46
CA GLU A 62 -3.47 0.98 0.91
C GLU A 62 -2.79 0.21 2.03
N TYR A 63 -3.57 -0.25 3.00
CA TYR A 63 -3.09 -1.14 4.05
C TYR A 63 -2.44 -2.39 3.44
N ALA A 64 -3.12 -3.07 2.52
CA ALA A 64 -2.61 -4.27 1.88
C ALA A 64 -1.37 -4.00 1.04
N LEU A 65 -1.27 -2.84 0.38
CA LEU A 65 -0.11 -2.44 -0.40
C LEU A 65 1.12 -2.29 0.50
N PHE A 66 1.04 -1.46 1.54
CA PHE A 66 2.18 -1.26 2.42
C PHE A 66 2.52 -2.53 3.19
N ARG A 67 1.51 -3.29 3.65
CA ARG A 67 1.75 -4.56 4.35
C ARG A 67 2.47 -5.57 3.47
N SER A 68 2.04 -5.76 2.23
CA SER A 68 2.68 -6.73 1.32
C SER A 68 4.10 -6.30 0.96
N VAL A 69 4.32 -5.01 0.68
CA VAL A 69 5.65 -4.46 0.35
C VAL A 69 6.61 -4.60 1.53
N LEU A 70 6.22 -4.16 2.72
CA LEU A 70 7.08 -4.22 3.91
C LEU A 70 7.37 -5.67 4.33
N ALA A 71 6.37 -6.56 4.27
CA ALA A 71 6.55 -7.98 4.58
C ALA A 71 7.41 -8.71 3.55
N ALA A 72 7.30 -8.37 2.26
CA ALA A 72 8.17 -8.94 1.24
C ALA A 72 9.61 -8.45 1.43
N LYS A 73 9.77 -7.15 1.75
CA LYS A 73 11.08 -6.54 2.00
C LYS A 73 11.79 -7.14 3.21
N SER A 74 11.08 -7.43 4.31
CA SER A 74 11.66 -8.11 5.48
C SER A 74 12.17 -9.52 5.17
N ARG A 75 11.62 -10.16 4.13
CA ARG A 75 12.08 -11.46 3.61
C ARG A 75 13.12 -11.36 2.49
N GLY A 76 13.54 -10.14 2.10
CA GLY A 76 14.44 -9.93 0.96
C GLY A 76 13.81 -10.27 -0.40
N THR A 77 12.48 -10.18 -0.51
CA THR A 77 11.71 -10.53 -1.73
C THR A 77 10.87 -9.35 -2.21
N LYS A 78 10.28 -9.47 -3.41
CA LYS A 78 9.26 -8.54 -3.92
C LYS A 78 7.85 -9.09 -3.71
N PRO A 79 6.88 -8.24 -3.35
CA PRO A 79 5.49 -8.65 -3.26
C PRO A 79 4.97 -9.02 -4.65
N SER A 80 4.10 -10.00 -4.69
CA SER A 80 3.34 -10.37 -5.87
C SER A 80 1.95 -9.74 -5.86
N PHE A 81 1.35 -9.62 -7.05
CA PHE A 81 -0.04 -9.22 -7.17
C PHE A 81 -0.99 -10.12 -6.37
N ARG A 82 -0.76 -11.45 -6.38
CA ARG A 82 -1.54 -12.42 -5.59
C ARG A 82 -1.50 -12.09 -4.09
N GLU A 83 -0.31 -11.94 -3.51
CA GLU A 83 -0.17 -11.63 -2.07
C GLU A 83 -0.92 -10.34 -1.69
N PHE A 84 -0.82 -9.31 -2.54
CA PHE A 84 -1.56 -8.07 -2.35
C PHE A 84 -3.07 -8.28 -2.45
N ALA A 85 -3.55 -8.93 -3.50
CA ALA A 85 -4.98 -9.11 -3.76
C ALA A 85 -5.67 -10.01 -2.73
N ASP A 86 -4.96 -11.03 -2.23
CA ASP A 86 -5.43 -11.91 -1.16
C ASP A 86 -5.63 -11.15 0.16
N LEU A 87 -4.72 -10.24 0.51
CA LEU A 87 -4.87 -9.37 1.69
C LEU A 87 -6.09 -8.43 1.59
N VAL A 88 -6.44 -8.01 0.37
CA VAL A 88 -7.60 -7.15 0.12
C VAL A 88 -8.90 -7.96 0.13
N GLY A 89 -8.86 -9.19 -0.41
CA GLY A 89 -10.03 -10.03 -0.66
C GLY A 89 -10.84 -9.61 -1.89
N ASP A 90 -10.33 -8.70 -2.73
CA ASP A 90 -11.00 -8.22 -3.94
C ASP A 90 -9.97 -7.99 -5.06
N TYR A 91 -9.84 -8.97 -5.94
CA TYR A 91 -8.91 -8.95 -7.07
C TYR A 91 -9.23 -7.86 -8.11
N LYS A 92 -10.49 -7.42 -8.23
CA LYS A 92 -10.87 -6.38 -9.20
C LYS A 92 -10.45 -5.02 -8.71
N ALA A 93 -10.78 -4.71 -7.45
CA ALA A 93 -10.36 -3.47 -6.80
C ALA A 93 -8.82 -3.40 -6.74
N SER A 94 -8.18 -4.53 -6.44
CA SER A 94 -6.72 -4.65 -6.39
C SER A 94 -6.07 -4.33 -7.73
N ALA A 95 -6.53 -4.96 -8.82
CA ALA A 95 -6.00 -4.69 -10.16
C ALA A 95 -6.20 -3.23 -10.57
N ALA A 96 -7.38 -2.66 -10.30
CA ALA A 96 -7.68 -1.27 -10.63
C ALA A 96 -6.82 -0.28 -9.84
N TYR A 97 -6.57 -0.56 -8.56
CA TYR A 97 -5.73 0.29 -7.72
C TYR A 97 -4.26 0.23 -8.14
N LEU A 98 -3.70 -0.96 -8.41
CA LEU A 98 -2.33 -1.07 -8.91
C LEU A 98 -2.16 -0.43 -10.29
N ALA A 99 -3.16 -0.54 -11.17
CA ALA A 99 -3.18 0.14 -12.46
C ALA A 99 -3.09 1.67 -12.30
N VAL A 100 -3.78 2.24 -11.31
CA VAL A 100 -3.68 3.67 -10.96
C VAL A 100 -2.26 4.03 -10.53
N LEU A 101 -1.69 3.29 -9.57
CA LEU A 101 -0.36 3.58 -9.04
C LEU A 101 0.74 3.41 -10.08
N TRP A 102 0.60 2.41 -10.95
CA TRP A 102 1.50 2.20 -12.08
C TRP A 102 1.44 3.37 -13.06
N ARG A 103 0.24 3.82 -13.43
CA ARG A 103 0.06 4.98 -14.31
C ARG A 103 0.52 6.30 -13.70
N SER A 104 0.46 6.43 -12.38
CA SER A 104 1.00 7.61 -11.67
C SER A 104 2.51 7.54 -11.43
N GLY A 105 3.18 6.48 -11.91
CA GLY A 105 4.62 6.30 -11.74
C GLY A 105 5.06 5.86 -10.34
N LEU A 106 4.13 5.62 -9.42
CA LEU A 106 4.45 5.22 -8.03
C LEU A 106 4.82 3.75 -7.92
N LEU A 107 4.40 2.93 -8.88
CA LEU A 107 4.61 1.50 -8.89
C LEU A 107 5.21 1.05 -10.22
N GLU A 108 6.07 0.05 -10.17
CA GLU A 108 6.58 -0.66 -11.34
C GLU A 108 6.34 -2.15 -11.20
N PHE A 109 6.22 -2.80 -12.36
CA PHE A 109 6.19 -4.26 -12.44
C PHE A 109 7.52 -4.71 -13.03
N GLU A 110 8.04 -5.81 -12.50
CA GLU A 110 9.26 -6.42 -13.03
C GLU A 110 9.07 -6.93 -14.46
N ASP A 111 7.87 -7.43 -14.76
CA ASP A 111 7.46 -7.85 -16.09
C ASP A 111 6.43 -6.86 -16.66
N PRO A 112 6.81 -6.04 -17.67
CA PRO A 112 5.89 -5.08 -18.31
C PRO A 112 4.68 -5.75 -18.95
N SER A 113 4.80 -7.00 -19.44
CA SER A 113 3.67 -7.70 -20.06
C SER A 113 2.56 -8.01 -19.04
N LYS A 114 2.95 -8.33 -17.81
CA LYS A 114 2.01 -8.55 -16.69
C LYS A 114 1.37 -7.24 -16.21
N ALA A 115 2.11 -6.13 -16.25
CA ALA A 115 1.54 -4.80 -16.00
C ALA A 115 0.38 -4.51 -16.95
N VAL A 116 0.57 -4.79 -18.25
CA VAL A 116 -0.46 -4.63 -19.27
C VAL A 116 -1.64 -5.55 -19.01
N GLU A 117 -1.42 -6.81 -18.63
CA GLU A 117 -2.53 -7.72 -18.30
C GLU A 117 -3.36 -7.21 -17.10
N ILE A 118 -2.72 -6.70 -16.04
CA ILE A 118 -3.40 -6.09 -14.89
C ILE A 118 -4.16 -4.82 -15.30
N TYR A 119 -3.52 -3.93 -16.07
CA TYR A 119 -4.15 -2.71 -16.56
C TYR A 119 -5.37 -2.99 -17.44
N THR A 120 -5.25 -3.97 -18.34
CA THR A 120 -6.33 -4.33 -19.25
C THR A 120 -7.42 -5.11 -18.53
N ALA A 121 -7.10 -5.86 -17.47
CA ALA A 121 -8.08 -6.47 -16.58
C ALA A 121 -8.86 -5.40 -15.80
N ALA A 122 -8.18 -4.40 -15.24
CA ALA A 122 -8.79 -3.26 -14.55
C ALA A 122 -9.75 -2.47 -15.45
N SER A 123 -9.41 -2.30 -16.72
CA SER A 123 -10.22 -1.59 -17.71
C SER A 123 -11.30 -2.47 -18.36
N SER A 124 -11.29 -3.79 -18.11
CA SER A 124 -12.20 -4.71 -18.79
C SER A 124 -13.62 -4.62 -18.26
N LEU A 125 -14.58 -4.45 -19.17
CA LEU A 125 -16.00 -4.54 -18.88
C LEU A 125 -16.54 -5.99 -18.94
N SER A 126 -15.74 -6.96 -19.42
CA SER A 126 -16.12 -8.38 -19.56
C SER A 126 -15.49 -9.26 -18.47
N GLN A 127 -16.30 -10.11 -17.83
CA GLN A 127 -15.85 -11.01 -16.76
C GLN A 127 -14.96 -12.16 -17.27
N LYS A 128 -15.28 -12.77 -18.41
CA LYS A 128 -14.51 -13.90 -18.98
C LYS A 128 -13.09 -13.48 -19.41
N GLY A 129 -12.96 -12.28 -19.97
CA GLY A 129 -11.65 -11.70 -20.31
C GLY A 129 -10.87 -11.33 -19.05
N TYR A 130 -11.55 -10.78 -18.04
CA TYR A 130 -10.94 -10.39 -16.78
C TYR A 130 -10.27 -11.58 -16.06
N GLU A 131 -10.98 -12.68 -15.85
CA GLU A 131 -10.46 -13.83 -15.08
C GLU A 131 -9.19 -14.42 -15.71
N ARG A 132 -9.18 -14.58 -17.04
CA ARG A 132 -8.02 -15.12 -17.77
C ARG A 132 -6.79 -14.21 -17.66
N ARG A 133 -6.97 -12.90 -17.73
CA ARG A 133 -5.87 -11.92 -17.63
C ARG A 133 -5.30 -11.88 -16.22
N ILE A 134 -6.17 -11.83 -15.22
CA ILE A 134 -5.75 -11.89 -13.81
C ILE A 134 -4.96 -13.16 -13.53
N ALA A 135 -5.44 -14.33 -13.99
CA ALA A 135 -4.76 -15.59 -13.80
C ALA A 135 -3.30 -15.58 -14.33
N ARG A 136 -3.05 -14.90 -15.45
CA ARG A 136 -1.71 -14.76 -16.05
C ARG A 136 -0.79 -13.78 -15.33
N ALA A 137 -1.35 -12.89 -14.51
CA ALA A 137 -0.61 -11.85 -13.82
C ALA A 137 -0.57 -12.03 -12.29
N LEU A 138 -1.05 -13.17 -11.76
CA LEU A 138 -1.06 -13.45 -10.32
C LEU A 138 0.33 -13.36 -9.68
N ASP A 139 1.35 -13.84 -10.39
CA ASP A 139 2.74 -13.86 -9.95
C ASP A 139 3.50 -12.57 -10.32
N ALA A 140 2.82 -11.55 -10.85
CA ALA A 140 3.44 -10.27 -11.19
C ALA A 140 4.09 -9.64 -9.97
N LYS A 141 5.41 -9.44 -10.03
CA LYS A 141 6.20 -8.82 -8.96
C LYS A 141 6.16 -7.31 -9.08
N LEU A 142 5.97 -6.65 -7.93
CA LEU A 142 5.73 -5.22 -7.82
C LEU A 142 6.88 -4.57 -7.06
N THR A 143 7.29 -3.37 -7.46
CA THR A 143 8.12 -2.48 -6.65
C THR A 143 7.40 -1.15 -6.49
N LEU A 144 7.29 -0.66 -5.26
CA LEU A 144 6.87 0.71 -5.00
C LEU A 144 8.10 1.63 -5.07
N LYS A 145 8.04 2.68 -5.87
CA LYS A 145 9.18 3.57 -6.10
C LYS A 145 9.32 4.53 -4.92
N ALA A 146 10.29 4.26 -4.04
CA ALA A 146 10.54 5.06 -2.84
C ALA A 146 10.78 6.54 -3.17
N GLU A 147 11.53 6.83 -4.23
CA GLU A 147 11.80 8.20 -4.69
C GLU A 147 10.55 8.96 -5.10
N GLU A 148 9.62 8.30 -5.80
CA GLU A 148 8.35 8.91 -6.21
C GLU A 148 7.38 9.04 -5.03
N LEU A 149 7.38 8.07 -4.12
CA LEU A 149 6.61 8.13 -2.88
C LEU A 149 7.06 9.33 -2.03
N ALA A 150 8.36 9.56 -1.92
CA ALA A 150 8.95 10.65 -1.14
C ALA A 150 8.58 12.05 -1.66
N LYS A 151 8.18 12.18 -2.93
CA LYS A 151 7.71 13.43 -3.56
C LYS A 151 6.25 13.76 -3.26
N LEU A 152 5.47 12.80 -2.76
CA LEU A 152 4.05 13.02 -2.46
C LEU A 152 3.88 13.96 -1.24
N PRO A 153 2.75 14.68 -1.15
CA PRO A 153 2.36 15.36 0.08
C PRO A 153 2.38 14.38 1.25
N SER A 154 2.87 14.82 2.40
CA SER A 154 3.04 13.97 3.58
C SER A 154 2.73 14.72 4.86
N ASP A 155 2.46 13.96 5.91
CA ASP A 155 2.35 14.46 7.28
C ASP A 155 3.29 13.65 8.19
N GLN A 156 3.78 14.29 9.26
CA GLN A 156 4.47 13.60 10.33
C GLN A 156 3.51 13.45 11.50
N ILE A 157 3.21 12.20 11.86
CA ILE A 157 2.37 11.87 13.01
C ILE A 157 3.23 11.41 14.17
N GLU A 158 2.88 11.89 15.35
CA GLU A 158 3.54 11.46 16.58
C GLU A 158 2.98 10.11 17.02
N CYS A 159 3.85 9.15 17.29
CA CYS A 159 3.49 7.80 17.71
C CYS A 159 4.27 7.36 18.95
N ILE A 160 3.64 6.49 19.72
CA ILE A 160 4.20 5.85 20.90
C ILE A 160 4.01 4.34 20.76
N GLU A 161 5.08 3.59 21.01
CA GLU A 161 5.02 2.13 21.18
C GLU A 161 4.74 1.83 22.65
N ARG A 162 3.73 0.98 22.89
CA ARG A 162 3.40 0.48 24.23
C ARG A 162 2.77 -0.90 24.13
N ASP A 163 3.30 -1.86 24.86
CA ASP A 163 2.82 -3.24 24.94
C ASP A 163 2.71 -3.93 23.57
N GLY A 164 3.67 -3.71 22.68
CA GLY A 164 3.71 -4.27 21.33
C GLY A 164 2.75 -3.58 20.35
N ARG A 165 2.16 -2.44 20.72
CA ARG A 165 1.17 -1.71 19.93
C ARG A 165 1.61 -0.27 19.68
N ILE A 166 1.31 0.21 18.47
CA ILE A 166 1.61 1.58 18.06
C ILE A 166 0.35 2.46 18.24
N TYR A 167 0.48 3.51 19.04
CA TYR A 167 -0.56 4.53 19.26
C TYR A 167 -0.11 5.85 18.64
N CYS A 168 -0.87 6.38 17.68
CA CYS A 168 -0.50 7.61 16.99
C CYS A 168 -1.54 8.73 17.18
N ARG A 169 -1.03 9.96 17.24
CA ARG A 169 -1.83 11.20 17.24
C ARG A 169 -1.97 11.71 15.80
N TYR A 170 -3.19 11.62 15.26
CA TYR A 170 -3.51 12.00 13.89
C TYR A 170 -3.90 13.47 13.77
N ILE A 171 -2.93 14.37 13.88
CA ILE A 171 -3.07 15.77 13.45
C ILE A 171 -2.51 15.83 12.04
N LEU A 172 -3.38 16.00 11.04
CA LEU A 172 -3.05 15.83 9.62
C LEU A 172 -3.52 17.05 8.85
N THR A 173 -2.71 17.47 7.86
CA THR A 173 -3.03 18.58 6.97
C THR A 173 -3.17 18.11 5.52
N ASN A 174 -2.34 17.16 5.10
CA ASN A 174 -2.25 16.73 3.70
C ASN A 174 -2.92 15.38 3.43
N THR A 175 -2.89 14.48 4.41
CA THR A 175 -3.24 13.07 4.27
C THR A 175 -4.63 12.80 4.87
N ALA A 176 -5.46 12.03 4.16
CA ALA A 176 -6.73 11.59 4.72
C ALA A 176 -6.50 10.74 5.98
N ARG A 177 -7.33 10.93 7.03
CA ARG A 177 -7.16 10.18 8.29
C ARG A 177 -7.23 8.67 8.12
N SER A 178 -8.09 8.18 7.22
CA SER A 178 -8.20 6.76 6.90
C SER A 178 -6.92 6.19 6.27
N GLN A 179 -6.26 6.98 5.41
CA GLN A 179 -5.02 6.65 4.72
C GLN A 179 -3.85 6.58 5.70
N ALA A 180 -3.72 7.57 6.57
CA ALA A 180 -2.73 7.57 7.63
C ALA A 180 -2.92 6.36 8.57
N LYS A 181 -4.17 6.04 8.94
CA LYS A 181 -4.47 4.84 9.74
C LYS A 181 -4.10 3.54 9.04
N ALA A 182 -4.37 3.42 7.74
CA ALA A 182 -4.00 2.25 6.94
C ALA A 182 -2.49 2.02 6.91
N GLN A 183 -1.72 3.09 6.71
CA GLN A 183 -0.26 3.09 6.73
C GLN A 183 0.32 2.69 8.09
N VAL A 184 -0.16 3.31 9.18
CA VAL A 184 0.25 2.96 10.56
C VAL A 184 -0.06 1.50 10.85
N ARG A 185 -1.25 1.03 10.50
CA ARG A 185 -1.65 -0.36 10.74
C ARG A 185 -0.79 -1.35 9.96
N ALA A 186 -0.48 -1.05 8.70
CA ALA A 186 0.39 -1.89 7.89
C ALA A 186 1.78 -2.03 8.53
N LEU A 187 2.34 -0.93 9.03
CA LEU A 187 3.61 -0.94 9.75
C LEU A 187 3.51 -1.76 11.05
N SER A 188 2.50 -1.50 11.88
CA SER A 188 2.30 -2.22 13.15
C SER A 188 2.19 -3.72 12.94
N ASP A 189 1.37 -4.17 11.98
CA ASP A 189 1.13 -5.59 11.73
C ASP A 189 2.38 -6.32 11.23
N VAL A 190 3.30 -5.62 10.54
CA VAL A 190 4.58 -6.20 10.06
C VAL A 190 5.64 -6.23 11.15
N LEU A 191 5.60 -5.29 12.10
CA LEU A 191 6.57 -5.23 13.19
C LEU A 191 6.22 -6.16 14.35
N SER A 192 4.92 -6.41 14.57
CA SER A 192 4.41 -7.35 15.58
C SER A 192 4.52 -8.83 15.16
N SER A 193 4.80 -9.11 13.88
CA SER A 193 5.07 -10.45 13.34
C SER A 193 6.56 -10.77 13.28
#